data_AF-A0A840PS75-F1
#
_entry.id   AF-A0A840PS75-F1
#
_cell.length_a   1.000
_cell.length_b   1.000
_cell.length_c   1.000
_cell.angle_alpha   90.00
_cell.angle_beta   90.00
_cell.angle_gamma   90.00
#
_symmetry.space_group_name_H-M   'P 1'
#
loop_
_entity.id
_entity.type
_entity.pdbx_description
1 polymer ?
#
loop_
_entity_poly.entity_id
_entity_poly.type
_entity_poly.pdbx_seq_one_letter_code
_entity_poly.pdbx_strand_id
1 'polypeptide(L)'
;MSSWIRRSFAGIGLTQSPPGRYLPKLQQRYLGHVLLCIDVSASMAGSPLSQAIAGGEQFLVEAEGAHYESGLVLWADSVQRYLPPETPLDEVVSALRKAIPRGGTVLSNALRLGIDVLPSYPGDRVLCIFSDGGLADPEQARELARKACAMGIRIIVRGLGPTAAAALADLACPGMRDDDQQIDDVAQVASGIASMATGLSIRRG
;
A
#
# COMPACT_ATOMS: atom_id res chain seq x y z
N MET A 1 48.61 0.58 48.08
CA MET A 1 47.29 0.94 47.53
C MET A 1 47.35 0.76 46.03
N SER A 2 46.74 -0.30 45.51
CA SER A 2 46.83 -0.71 44.10
C SER A 2 45.99 0.23 43.23
N SER A 3 46.62 1.03 42.37
CA SER A 3 45.89 1.85 41.39
C SER A 3 45.43 0.95 40.23
N TRP A 4 44.16 0.56 40.27
CA TRP A 4 43.52 -0.17 39.19
C TRP A 4 43.26 0.80 38.03
N ILE A 5 44.08 0.74 36.99
CA ILE A 5 43.87 1.50 35.75
C ILE A 5 42.85 0.73 34.90
N ARG A 6 41.60 1.21 34.83
CA ARG A 6 40.68 0.82 33.75
C ARG A 6 41.19 1.44 32.45
N ARG A 7 41.83 0.63 31.60
CA ARG A 7 42.03 1.01 30.19
C ARG A 7 40.66 0.94 29.50
N SER A 8 40.10 2.09 29.12
CA SER A 8 38.97 2.12 28.19
C SER A 8 39.50 1.76 26.80
N PHE A 9 39.07 0.63 26.26
CA PHE A 9 39.22 0.35 24.84
C PHE A 9 38.13 1.12 24.11
N ALA A 10 38.42 2.35 23.71
CA ALA A 10 37.69 2.99 22.61
C ALA A 10 38.12 2.30 21.31
N GLY A 11 37.59 1.09 21.08
CA GLY A 11 37.73 0.43 19.79
C GLY A 11 37.02 1.27 18.75
N ILE A 12 37.78 2.04 17.97
CA ILE A 12 37.33 2.50 16.65
C ILE A 12 36.91 1.24 15.91
N GLY A 13 35.64 1.15 15.52
CA GLY A 13 35.01 -0.04 14.95
C GLY A 13 35.84 -0.67 13.83
N LEU A 14 36.62 -1.69 14.19
CA LEU A 14 37.36 -2.55 13.27
C LEU A 14 36.34 -3.46 12.59
N THR A 15 35.75 -2.95 11.49
CA THR A 15 35.16 -3.65 10.32
C THR A 15 33.94 -2.89 9.78
N GLN A 16 34.12 -1.68 9.26
CA GLN A 16 33.17 -1.14 8.30
C GLN A 16 33.87 -0.97 6.97
N SER A 17 33.88 -2.03 6.16
CA SER A 17 34.14 -1.86 4.73
C SER A 17 33.03 -0.99 4.16
N PRO A 18 33.35 0.10 3.43
CA PRO A 18 32.32 0.89 2.80
C PRO A 18 31.49 -0.03 1.89
N PRO A 19 30.17 0.16 1.84
CA PRO A 19 29.33 -0.67 1.01
C PRO A 19 29.84 -0.65 -0.43
N GLY A 20 30.03 -1.84 -1.02
CA GLY A 20 30.57 -1.95 -2.38
C GLY A 20 29.70 -1.21 -3.40
N ARG A 21 30.30 -0.81 -4.53
CA ARG A 21 29.65 -0.04 -5.63
C ARG A 21 28.33 -0.62 -6.18
N TYR A 22 28.00 -1.86 -5.82
CA TYR A 22 26.79 -2.56 -6.25
C TYR A 22 25.69 -2.61 -5.18
N LEU A 23 25.94 -2.14 -3.95
CA LEU A 23 24.93 -2.08 -2.90
C LEU A 23 23.67 -1.33 -3.34
N PRO A 24 23.75 -0.15 -4.01
CA PRO A 24 22.54 0.55 -4.44
C PRO A 24 21.67 -0.27 -5.41
N LYS A 25 22.30 -1.06 -6.31
CA LYS A 25 21.58 -1.95 -7.24
C LYS A 25 20.96 -3.15 -6.54
N LEU A 26 21.56 -3.63 -5.45
CA LEU A 26 20.98 -4.68 -4.62
C LEU A 26 19.83 -4.11 -3.80
N GLN A 27 19.98 -2.93 -3.21
CA GLN A 27 18.91 -2.23 -2.50
C GLN A 27 17.71 -1.98 -3.40
N GLN A 28 17.89 -1.56 -4.65
CA GLN A 28 16.81 -1.43 -5.64
C GLN A 28 16.04 -2.73 -5.94
N ARG A 29 16.63 -3.91 -5.71
CA ARG A 29 15.92 -5.19 -5.78
C ARG A 29 15.11 -5.51 -4.52
N TYR A 30 15.43 -4.84 -3.41
CA TYR A 30 14.74 -4.93 -2.13
C TYR A 30 13.82 -3.74 -1.85
N LEU A 31 13.83 -2.71 -2.71
CA LEU A 31 12.84 -1.64 -2.72
C LEU A 31 11.57 -2.18 -3.35
N GLY A 32 10.44 -1.96 -2.67
CA GLY A 32 9.13 -2.26 -3.21
C GLY A 32 8.41 -0.97 -3.58
N HIS A 33 7.46 -1.07 -4.50
CA HIS A 33 6.59 0.04 -4.89
C HIS A 33 5.16 -0.35 -4.57
N VAL A 34 4.46 0.55 -3.90
CA VAL A 34 3.06 0.34 -3.54
C VAL A 34 2.20 1.47 -4.05
N LEU A 35 1.04 1.12 -4.60
CA LEU A 35 -0.02 2.07 -4.90
C LEU A 35 -1.17 1.86 -3.92
N LEU A 36 -1.40 2.85 -3.06
CA LEU A 36 -2.55 2.89 -2.18
C LEU A 36 -3.76 3.45 -2.93
N CYS A 37 -4.77 2.62 -3.15
CA CYS A 37 -6.01 2.94 -3.83
C CYS A 37 -7.14 3.10 -2.81
N ILE A 38 -7.61 4.32 -2.61
CA ILE A 38 -8.69 4.64 -1.67
C ILE A 38 -9.94 5.04 -2.45
N ASP A 39 -11.02 4.33 -2.17
CA ASP A 39 -12.37 4.67 -2.61
C ASP A 39 -12.80 6.01 -1.98
N VAL A 40 -13.19 6.96 -2.83
CA VAL A 40 -13.75 8.25 -2.46
C VAL A 40 -15.14 8.42 -3.06
N SER A 41 -15.90 7.34 -3.22
CA SER A 41 -17.29 7.37 -3.69
C SER A 41 -18.22 8.13 -2.73
N ALA A 42 -19.45 8.39 -3.16
CA ALA A 42 -20.40 9.13 -2.33
C ALA A 42 -20.77 8.41 -1.01
N SER A 43 -20.71 7.08 -0.94
CA SER A 43 -20.95 6.30 0.29
C SER A 43 -19.91 6.56 1.38
N MET A 44 -18.69 6.90 0.97
CA MET A 44 -17.57 7.20 1.87
C MET A 44 -17.73 8.51 2.64
N ALA A 45 -18.75 9.32 2.34
CA ALA A 45 -18.92 10.63 2.96
C ALA A 45 -19.02 10.59 4.50
N GLY A 46 -18.32 11.51 5.16
CA GLY A 46 -18.33 11.63 6.62
C GLY A 46 -17.31 10.73 7.29
N SER A 47 -17.76 9.91 8.25
CA SER A 47 -16.85 9.12 9.09
C SER A 47 -16.00 8.11 8.32
N PRO A 48 -16.53 7.34 7.35
CA PRO A 48 -15.75 6.36 6.60
C PRO A 48 -14.51 6.96 5.93
N LEU A 49 -14.66 8.07 5.21
CA LEU A 49 -13.53 8.77 4.59
C LEU A 49 -12.54 9.30 5.61
N SER A 50 -13.00 9.87 6.73
CA SER A 50 -12.08 10.38 7.76
C SER A 50 -11.22 9.26 8.37
N GLN A 51 -11.80 8.07 8.56
CA GLN A 51 -11.07 6.90 9.04
C GLN A 51 -10.18 6.32 7.95
N ALA A 52 -10.60 6.36 6.69
CA ALA A 52 -9.79 5.91 5.56
C ALA A 52 -8.54 6.79 5.36
N ILE A 53 -8.68 8.11 5.56
CA ILE A 53 -7.55 9.05 5.58
C ILE A 53 -6.61 8.71 6.73
N ALA A 54 -7.12 8.54 7.95
CA ALA A 54 -6.30 8.22 9.12
C ALA A 54 -5.53 6.90 8.94
N GLY A 55 -6.20 5.85 8.45
CA GLY A 55 -5.56 4.56 8.15
C GLY A 55 -4.57 4.64 7.00
N GLY A 56 -4.88 5.41 5.96
CA GLY A 56 -3.99 5.63 4.83
C GLY A 56 -2.71 6.37 5.24
N GLU A 57 -2.81 7.37 6.12
CA GLU A 57 -1.64 8.05 6.68
C GLU A 57 -0.74 7.09 7.45
N GLN A 58 -1.33 6.25 8.31
CA GLN A 58 -0.58 5.25 9.06
C GLN A 58 0.06 4.22 8.12
N PHE A 59 -0.68 3.73 7.12
CA PHE A 59 -0.17 2.82 6.11
C PHE A 59 1.05 3.40 5.38
N LEU A 60 0.99 4.67 4.96
CA LEU A 60 2.07 5.30 4.21
C LEU A 60 3.35 5.45 5.06
N VAL A 61 3.20 5.77 6.36
CA VAL A 61 4.33 5.84 7.30
C VAL A 61 4.94 4.45 7.51
N GLU A 62 4.11 3.42 7.67
CA GLU A 62 4.59 2.04 7.84
C GLU A 62 5.25 1.50 6.56
N ALA A 63 4.72 1.85 5.38
CA ALA A 63 5.29 1.50 4.08
C ALA A 63 6.66 2.16 3.87
N GLU A 64 6.80 3.45 4.17
CA GLU A 64 8.10 4.14 4.13
C GLU A 64 9.11 3.48 5.08
N GLY A 65 8.68 3.13 6.30
CA GLY A 65 9.49 2.38 7.27
C GLY A 65 9.91 0.99 6.78
N ALA A 66 9.11 0.36 5.92
CA ALA A 66 9.40 -0.91 5.25
C ALA A 66 10.24 -0.75 3.97
N HIS A 67 10.71 0.46 3.65
CA HIS A 67 11.44 0.80 2.43
C HIS A 67 10.63 0.63 1.13
N TYR A 68 9.32 0.93 1.20
CA TYR A 68 8.46 1.01 0.02
C TYR A 68 8.29 2.47 -0.45
N GLU A 69 8.42 2.68 -1.75
CA GLU A 69 7.97 3.92 -2.40
C GLU A 69 6.46 3.85 -2.61
N SER A 70 5.74 4.83 -2.06
CA SER A 70 4.29 4.78 -1.93
C SER A 70 3.62 5.85 -2.79
N GLY A 71 2.81 5.42 -3.75
CA GLY A 71 1.93 6.29 -4.52
C GLY A 71 0.49 6.21 -4.03
N LEU A 72 -0.35 7.13 -4.52
CA LEU A 72 -1.75 7.25 -4.14
C LEU A 72 -2.65 7.33 -5.36
N VAL A 73 -3.75 6.58 -5.31
CA VAL A 73 -4.84 6.64 -6.26
C VAL A 73 -6.13 6.90 -5.48
N LEU A 74 -6.75 8.04 -5.70
CA LEU A 74 -8.11 8.32 -5.22
C LEU A 74 -9.07 8.02 -6.37
N TRP A 75 -10.04 7.16 -6.14
CA TRP A 75 -10.94 6.69 -7.21
C TRP A 75 -12.40 6.65 -6.76
N ALA A 76 -13.29 6.77 -7.74
CA ALA A 76 -14.73 6.64 -7.59
C ALA A 76 -15.33 6.05 -8.87
N ASP A 77 -16.07 6.82 -9.67
CA ASP A 77 -16.46 6.44 -11.03
C ASP A 77 -15.28 6.47 -12.02
N SER A 78 -14.25 7.25 -11.67
CA SER A 78 -13.04 7.53 -12.41
C SER A 78 -11.91 7.84 -11.43
N VAL A 79 -10.68 7.87 -11.93
CA VAL A 79 -9.52 8.28 -11.12
C VAL A 79 -9.62 9.78 -10.84
N GLN A 80 -9.88 10.13 -9.58
CA GLN A 80 -9.99 11.51 -9.11
C GLN A 80 -8.61 12.15 -8.94
N ARG A 81 -7.66 11.36 -8.46
CA ARG A 81 -6.28 11.81 -8.27
C ARG A 81 -5.33 10.64 -8.35
N TYR A 82 -4.18 10.89 -8.98
CA TYR A 82 -3.07 9.97 -9.03
C TYR A 82 -1.79 10.70 -8.63
N LEU A 83 -1.02 10.07 -7.75
CA LEU A 83 0.35 10.45 -7.41
C LEU A 83 1.24 9.22 -7.57
N PRO A 84 2.31 9.29 -8.37
CA PRO A 84 3.18 8.15 -8.61
C PRO A 84 4.05 7.84 -7.37
N PRO A 85 4.60 6.61 -7.25
CA PRO A 85 5.41 6.18 -6.09
C PRO A 85 6.62 7.06 -5.76
N GLU A 86 7.19 7.78 -6.72
CA GLU A 86 8.33 8.69 -6.50
C GLU A 86 7.91 10.01 -5.83
N THR A 87 6.62 10.23 -5.63
CA THR A 87 6.11 11.44 -4.98
C THR A 87 6.54 11.47 -3.52
N PRO A 88 7.06 12.60 -3.01
CA PRO A 88 7.39 12.75 -1.60
C PRO A 88 6.20 12.41 -0.68
N LEU A 89 6.47 11.70 0.41
CA LEU A 89 5.44 11.21 1.33
C LEU A 89 4.53 12.33 1.86
N ASP A 90 5.09 13.50 2.17
CA ASP A 90 4.36 14.66 2.65
C ASP A 90 3.35 15.20 1.62
N GLU A 91 3.71 15.17 0.33
CA GLU A 91 2.80 15.51 -0.76
C GLU A 91 1.69 14.47 -0.92
N VAL A 92 2.02 13.18 -0.79
CA VAL A 92 1.04 12.08 -0.83
C VAL A 92 0.03 12.19 0.31
N VAL A 93 0.51 12.40 1.54
CA VAL A 93 -0.34 12.61 2.73
C VAL A 93 -1.19 13.89 2.59
N SER A 94 -0.61 14.98 2.08
CA SER A 94 -1.35 16.23 1.82
C SER A 94 -2.47 16.04 0.80
N ALA A 95 -2.24 15.22 -0.23
CA ALA A 95 -3.26 14.88 -1.22
C ALA A 95 -4.37 13.99 -0.64
N LEU A 96 -4.00 13.00 0.19
CA LEU A 96 -4.94 12.14 0.88
C LEU A 96 -5.90 12.92 1.79
N ARG A 97 -5.36 13.86 2.59
CA ARG A 97 -6.16 14.74 3.46
C ARG A 97 -7.15 15.63 2.72
N LYS A 98 -6.91 15.88 1.43
CA LYS A 98 -7.76 16.69 0.54
C LYS A 98 -8.74 15.85 -0.27
N ALA A 99 -8.87 14.56 0.02
CA ALA A 99 -9.85 13.70 -0.61
C ALA A 99 -11.27 14.23 -0.36
N ILE A 100 -12.10 14.22 -1.41
CA ILE A 100 -13.49 14.67 -1.36
C ILE A 100 -14.36 13.54 -1.90
N PRO A 101 -15.41 13.12 -1.18
CA PRO A 101 -16.28 12.05 -1.62
C PRO A 101 -17.12 12.51 -2.83
N ARG A 102 -17.07 11.77 -3.94
CA ARG A 102 -17.80 12.04 -5.18
C ARG A 102 -18.03 10.77 -5.99
N GLY A 103 -19.09 10.74 -6.80
CA GLY A 103 -19.26 9.72 -7.85
C GLY A 103 -19.72 8.34 -7.34
N GLY A 104 -19.60 7.35 -8.22
CA GLY A 104 -19.91 5.93 -7.96
C GLY A 104 -18.67 5.09 -7.62
N THR A 105 -18.77 3.77 -7.78
CA THR A 105 -17.73 2.81 -7.35
C THR A 105 -17.30 1.92 -8.53
N VAL A 106 -16.51 2.48 -9.45
CA VAL A 106 -16.00 1.80 -10.66
C VAL A 106 -14.50 1.58 -10.53
N LEU A 107 -14.10 0.35 -10.20
CA LEU A 107 -12.71 0.05 -9.85
C LEU A 107 -11.82 -0.20 -11.07
N SER A 108 -12.38 -0.61 -12.22
CA SER A 108 -11.58 -0.96 -13.41
C SER A 108 -10.67 0.17 -13.88
N ASN A 109 -11.06 1.42 -13.68
CA ASN A 109 -10.25 2.58 -14.06
C ASN A 109 -8.98 2.69 -13.19
N ALA A 110 -9.10 2.49 -11.88
CA ALA A 110 -7.95 2.48 -10.97
C ALA A 110 -7.04 1.27 -11.22
N LEU A 111 -7.62 0.09 -11.48
CA LEU A 111 -6.86 -1.11 -11.82
C LEU A 111 -6.07 -0.95 -13.13
N ARG A 112 -6.66 -0.37 -14.18
CA ARG A 112 -5.94 -0.07 -15.43
C ARG A 112 -4.74 0.81 -15.20
N LEU A 113 -4.91 1.88 -14.40
CA LEU A 113 -3.80 2.77 -14.05
C LEU A 113 -2.68 2.02 -13.33
N GLY A 114 -3.02 1.18 -12.34
CA GLY A 114 -2.03 0.35 -11.66
C GLY A 114 -1.30 -0.61 -12.59
N ILE A 115 -2.02 -1.25 -13.52
CA ILE A 115 -1.46 -2.16 -14.53
C ILE A 115 -0.56 -1.44 -15.53
N ASP A 116 -0.86 -0.20 -15.87
CA ASP A 116 -0.06 0.57 -16.82
C ASP A 116 1.21 1.12 -16.17
N VAL A 117 1.15 1.50 -14.89
CA VAL A 117 2.24 2.20 -14.21
C VAL A 117 3.14 1.26 -13.40
N LEU A 118 2.61 0.34 -12.59
CA LEU A 118 3.44 -0.54 -11.74
C LEU A 118 4.49 -1.38 -12.50
N PRO A 119 4.29 -1.82 -13.76
CA PRO A 119 5.30 -2.58 -14.48
C PRO A 119 6.58 -1.82 -14.81
N SER A 120 6.55 -0.47 -14.81
CA SER A 120 7.75 0.35 -15.05
C SER A 120 8.72 0.33 -13.87
N TYR A 121 8.24 -0.03 -12.67
CA TYR A 121 9.04 -0.04 -11.45
C TYR A 121 9.74 -1.37 -11.21
N PRO A 122 11.00 -1.38 -10.74
CA PRO A 122 11.69 -2.58 -10.32
C PRO A 122 11.19 -3.08 -8.95
N GLY A 123 11.57 -4.30 -8.55
CA GLY A 123 11.30 -4.81 -7.19
C GLY A 123 9.89 -5.37 -6.98
N ASP A 124 9.44 -5.41 -5.73
CA ASP A 124 8.08 -5.86 -5.39
C ASP A 124 7.07 -4.78 -5.81
N ARG A 125 5.92 -5.21 -6.32
CA ARG A 125 4.88 -4.33 -6.88
C ARG A 125 3.57 -4.68 -6.23
N VAL A 126 3.05 -3.75 -5.43
CA VAL A 126 1.85 -4.01 -4.63
C VAL A 126 0.78 -2.97 -4.95
N LEU A 127 -0.44 -3.45 -5.15
CA LEU A 127 -1.63 -2.63 -5.30
C LEU A 127 -2.52 -2.87 -4.08
N CYS A 128 -2.63 -1.88 -3.20
CA CYS A 128 -3.46 -1.94 -2.00
C CYS A 128 -4.79 -1.24 -2.29
N ILE A 129 -5.91 -1.94 -2.19
CA ILE A 129 -7.24 -1.42 -2.56
C ILE A 129 -8.15 -1.42 -1.34
N PHE A 130 -8.76 -0.26 -1.07
CA PHE A 130 -9.78 -0.10 -0.05
C PHE A 130 -11.09 0.40 -0.66
N SER A 131 -12.23 -0.18 -0.26
CA SER A 131 -13.59 0.26 -0.63
C SER A 131 -14.61 -0.03 0.48
N ASP A 132 -15.66 0.78 0.57
CA ASP A 132 -16.78 0.60 1.50
C ASP A 132 -18.05 0.00 0.89
N GLY A 133 -18.03 -0.25 -0.42
CA GLY A 133 -19.22 -0.60 -1.18
C GLY A 133 -19.02 -1.75 -2.14
N GLY A 134 -20.12 -2.14 -2.78
CA GLY A 134 -20.09 -3.04 -3.91
C GLY A 134 -19.51 -2.33 -5.14
N LEU A 135 -18.75 -3.09 -5.94
CA LEU A 135 -18.23 -2.62 -7.22
C LEU A 135 -19.35 -2.57 -8.25
N ALA A 136 -19.40 -1.51 -9.06
CA ALA A 136 -20.33 -1.41 -10.18
C ALA A 136 -19.91 -2.29 -11.38
N ASP A 137 -18.64 -2.68 -11.44
CA ASP A 137 -18.00 -3.35 -12.57
C ASP A 137 -17.17 -4.60 -12.14
N PRO A 138 -17.72 -5.53 -11.34
CA PRO A 138 -16.95 -6.61 -10.72
C PRO A 138 -16.29 -7.56 -11.73
N GLU A 139 -16.96 -7.89 -12.84
CA GLU A 139 -16.41 -8.78 -13.87
C GLU A 139 -15.18 -8.18 -14.57
N GLN A 140 -15.24 -6.88 -14.89
CA GLN A 140 -14.13 -6.19 -15.55
C GLN A 140 -12.97 -5.98 -14.57
N ALA A 141 -13.26 -5.63 -13.31
CA ALA A 141 -12.27 -5.52 -12.26
C ALA A 141 -11.54 -6.86 -12.04
N ARG A 142 -12.27 -7.98 -12.04
CA ARG A 142 -11.70 -9.33 -11.88
C ARG A 142 -10.76 -9.72 -13.02
N GLU A 143 -11.12 -9.42 -14.27
CA GLU A 143 -10.26 -9.70 -15.41
C GLU A 143 -8.97 -8.88 -15.36
N LEU A 144 -9.07 -7.60 -15.00
CA LEU A 144 -7.91 -6.73 -14.82
C LEU A 144 -7.05 -7.18 -13.65
N ALA A 145 -7.64 -7.57 -12.52
CA ALA A 145 -6.92 -8.11 -11.37
C ALA A 145 -6.13 -9.38 -11.76
N ARG A 146 -6.74 -10.32 -12.48
CA ARG A 146 -6.04 -11.51 -13.00
C ARG A 146 -4.87 -11.13 -13.91
N LYS A 147 -5.06 -10.13 -14.78
CA LYS A 147 -3.97 -9.60 -15.63
C LYS A 147 -2.84 -8.99 -14.79
N ALA A 148 -3.16 -8.20 -13.77
CA ALA A 148 -2.17 -7.62 -12.86
C ALA A 148 -1.36 -8.72 -12.13
N CYS A 149 -2.04 -9.73 -11.59
CA CYS A 149 -1.40 -10.88 -10.94
C CYS A 149 -0.47 -11.64 -11.90
N ALA A 150 -0.90 -11.84 -13.15
CA ALA A 150 -0.06 -12.47 -14.18
C ALA A 150 1.19 -11.65 -14.54
N MET A 151 1.15 -10.33 -14.33
CA MET A 151 2.29 -9.42 -14.51
C MET A 151 3.20 -9.33 -13.28
N GLY A 152 2.92 -10.13 -12.25
CA GLY A 152 3.68 -10.16 -10.99
C GLY A 152 3.33 -9.02 -10.03
N ILE A 153 2.19 -8.35 -10.23
CA ILE A 153 1.68 -7.33 -9.30
C ILE A 153 0.85 -8.06 -8.25
N ARG A 154 1.19 -7.84 -6.97
CA ARG A 154 0.43 -8.36 -5.84
C ARG A 154 -0.73 -7.41 -5.54
N ILE A 155 -1.91 -7.97 -5.26
CA ILE A 155 -3.08 -7.19 -4.87
C ILE A 155 -3.42 -7.52 -3.42
N ILE A 156 -3.52 -6.49 -2.58
CA ILE A 156 -3.98 -6.54 -1.19
C ILE A 156 -5.27 -5.74 -1.13
N VAL A 157 -6.30 -6.30 -0.49
CA VAL A 157 -7.63 -5.68 -0.48
C VAL A 157 -8.19 -5.59 0.93
N ARG A 158 -8.92 -4.51 1.22
CA ARG A 158 -9.67 -4.32 2.47
C ARG A 158 -11.05 -3.74 2.15
N GLY A 159 -12.10 -4.46 2.50
CA GLY A 159 -13.48 -4.01 2.33
C GLY A 159 -14.11 -3.64 3.66
N LEU A 160 -14.81 -2.50 3.72
CA LEU A 160 -15.67 -2.18 4.86
C LEU A 160 -17.02 -2.90 4.72
N GLY A 161 -17.31 -3.78 5.67
CA GLY A 161 -18.47 -4.64 5.70
C GLY A 161 -18.35 -5.89 4.79
N PRO A 162 -19.27 -6.85 4.96
CA PRO A 162 -19.21 -8.14 4.29
C PRO A 162 -19.39 -8.04 2.76
N THR A 163 -20.19 -7.08 2.29
CA THR A 163 -20.46 -6.90 0.85
C THR A 163 -19.22 -6.41 0.10
N ALA A 164 -18.54 -5.38 0.63
CA ALA A 164 -17.33 -4.85 0.02
C ALA A 164 -16.18 -5.88 0.12
N ALA A 165 -16.04 -6.54 1.27
CA ALA A 165 -15.04 -7.57 1.46
C ALA A 165 -15.22 -8.73 0.46
N ALA A 166 -16.44 -9.24 0.27
CA ALA A 166 -16.72 -10.29 -0.69
C ALA A 166 -16.43 -9.86 -2.14
N ALA A 167 -16.82 -8.64 -2.52
CA ALA A 167 -16.59 -8.13 -3.87
C ALA A 167 -15.09 -7.95 -4.17
N LEU A 168 -14.32 -7.51 -3.18
CA LEU A 168 -12.88 -7.31 -3.31
C LEU A 168 -12.09 -8.62 -3.19
N ALA A 169 -12.58 -9.59 -2.42
CA ALA A 169 -11.94 -10.90 -2.26
C ALA A 169 -11.72 -11.61 -3.60
N ASP A 170 -12.65 -11.46 -4.54
CA ASP A 170 -12.56 -11.99 -5.89
C ASP A 170 -11.43 -11.38 -6.74
N LEU A 171 -10.85 -10.26 -6.30
CA LEU A 171 -9.72 -9.58 -6.95
C LEU A 171 -8.37 -10.04 -6.41
N ALA A 172 -8.34 -10.72 -5.26
CA ALA A 172 -7.10 -11.21 -4.69
C ALA A 172 -6.43 -12.23 -5.62
N CYS A 173 -5.09 -12.18 -5.71
CA CYS A 173 -4.36 -13.07 -6.61
C CYS A 173 -4.50 -14.55 -6.19
N PRO A 174 -4.70 -15.49 -7.13
CA PRO A 174 -4.80 -16.92 -6.80
C PRO A 174 -3.57 -17.42 -6.02
N GLY A 175 -3.80 -18.09 -4.90
CA GLY A 175 -2.73 -18.64 -4.05
C GLY A 175 -2.15 -17.68 -3.01
N MET A 176 -2.54 -16.40 -3.04
CA MET A 176 -2.31 -15.47 -1.93
C MET A 176 -3.46 -15.60 -0.93
N ARG A 177 -3.16 -16.06 0.29
CA ARG A 177 -4.10 -16.02 1.41
C ARG A 177 -3.86 -14.73 2.17
N ASP A 178 -4.87 -13.89 2.21
CA ASP A 178 -4.97 -12.74 3.09
C ASP A 178 -6.30 -12.91 3.79
N ASP A 179 -6.25 -13.32 5.07
CA ASP A 179 -7.44 -13.68 5.83
C ASP A 179 -8.12 -12.43 6.43
N ASP A 180 -7.47 -11.26 6.36
CA ASP A 180 -7.90 -10.00 6.98
C ASP A 180 -8.59 -9.04 6.00
N GLN A 181 -9.30 -9.57 4.99
CA GLN A 181 -9.90 -8.75 3.92
C GLN A 181 -11.14 -7.94 4.35
N GLN A 182 -11.75 -8.29 5.48
CA GLN A 182 -12.98 -7.67 5.97
C GLN A 182 -12.72 -6.75 7.16
N ILE A 183 -13.29 -5.56 7.11
CA ILE A 183 -13.36 -4.61 8.22
C ILE A 183 -14.82 -4.56 8.67
N ASP A 184 -15.10 -4.91 9.93
CA ASP A 184 -16.48 -5.06 10.41
C ASP A 184 -17.14 -3.74 10.79
N ASP A 185 -16.35 -2.74 11.20
CA ASP A 185 -16.83 -1.44 11.69
C ASP A 185 -16.05 -0.27 11.07
N VAL A 186 -16.75 0.85 10.81
CA VAL A 186 -16.17 2.14 10.42
C VAL A 186 -15.06 2.56 11.37
N ALA A 187 -15.23 2.32 12.68
CA ALA A 187 -14.22 2.64 13.69
C ALA A 187 -12.90 1.86 13.51
N GLN A 188 -12.94 0.72 12.81
CA GLN A 188 -11.79 -0.14 12.54
C GLN A 188 -11.17 0.12 11.16
N VAL A 189 -11.76 0.99 10.33
CA VAL A 189 -11.24 1.30 8.98
C VAL A 189 -9.79 1.78 9.03
N ALA A 190 -9.47 2.65 9.98
CA ALA A 190 -8.11 3.15 10.12
C ALA A 190 -7.10 2.01 10.36
N SER A 191 -7.38 1.16 11.36
CA SER A 191 -6.55 -0.01 11.68
C SER A 191 -6.52 -1.06 10.55
N GLY A 192 -7.63 -1.24 9.83
CA GLY A 192 -7.72 -2.21 8.74
C GLY A 192 -6.94 -1.79 7.50
N ILE A 193 -6.92 -0.50 7.17
CA ILE A 193 -6.07 0.03 6.09
C ILE A 193 -4.60 -0.03 6.50
N ALA A 194 -4.27 0.36 7.73
CA ALA A 194 -2.91 0.26 8.25
C ALA A 194 -2.39 -1.18 8.20
N SER A 195 -3.22 -2.18 8.52
CA SER A 195 -2.81 -3.59 8.49
C SER A 195 -2.33 -4.07 7.12
N MET A 196 -2.75 -3.42 6.01
CA MET A 196 -2.23 -3.73 4.68
C MET A 196 -0.71 -3.58 4.59
N ALA A 197 -0.11 -2.68 5.39
CA ALA A 197 1.34 -2.48 5.43
C ALA A 197 2.08 -3.72 5.95
N THR A 198 1.44 -4.53 6.82
CA THR A 198 2.01 -5.81 7.29
C THR A 198 2.22 -6.77 6.11
N GLY A 199 1.33 -6.71 5.12
CA GLY A 199 1.43 -7.47 3.88
C GLY A 199 2.60 -7.05 2.99
N LEU A 200 3.20 -5.88 3.17
CA LEU A 200 4.35 -5.41 2.38
C LEU A 200 5.66 -6.13 2.73
N SER A 201 5.70 -6.89 3.83
CA SER A 201 6.88 -7.65 4.20
C SER A 201 7.13 -8.86 3.27
N ILE A 202 8.31 -8.86 2.65
CA ILE A 202 8.79 -9.91 1.76
C ILE A 202 8.86 -11.24 2.52
N ARG A 203 8.11 -12.25 2.05
CA ARG A 203 8.37 -13.65 2.35
C ARG A 203 9.84 -13.92 2.03
N ARG A 204 10.67 -14.09 3.07
CA ARG A 204 11.98 -14.72 2.94
C ARG A 204 11.75 -16.14 2.43
N GLY A 205 11.86 -16.31 1.11
CA GLY A 205 12.14 -17.61 0.48
C GLY A 205 13.64 -17.83 0.47
#